data_AF-A0A354NUU4-F1
#
_entry.id   AF-A0A354NUU4-F1
#
_cell.length_a   1.000
_cell.length_b   1.000
_cell.length_c   1.000
_cell.angle_alpha   90.00
_cell.angle_beta   90.00
_cell.angle_gamma   90.00
#
_symmetry.space_group_name_H-M   'P 1'
#
loop_
_entity.id
_entity.type
_entity.pdbx_description
1 polymer ?
#
loop_
_entity_poly.entity_id
_entity_poly.type
_entity_poly.pdbx_seq_one_letter_code
_entity_poly.pdbx_strand_id
1 'polypeptide(L)'
;MTTPTGVHLVGSVALSDSLEVFRTAGSILGDRLLRMPDGEIGVRSNWIGWQFAVFYDNPIFETVEGAQDAYLPRPQVAFGKALRSLKTPSAGWDAPTRPSRLTGFSRD
;
A
#
# COMPACT_ATOMS: atom_id res chain seq x y z
N MET A 1 17.01 2.42 26.88
CA MET A 1 16.17 3.04 25.83
C MET A 1 17.07 3.44 24.68
N THR A 2 16.74 3.08 23.45
CA THR A 2 17.49 3.51 22.26
C THR A 2 17.03 4.91 21.82
N THR A 3 17.97 5.78 21.46
CA THR A 3 17.65 7.11 20.92
C THR A 3 17.22 7.00 19.45
N PRO A 4 16.08 7.58 19.05
CA PRO A 4 15.70 7.64 17.65
C PRO A 4 16.75 8.36 16.81
N THR A 5 17.15 7.77 15.68
CA THR A 5 18.22 8.29 14.81
C THR A 5 17.71 9.06 13.60
N GLY A 6 16.40 8.99 13.29
CA GLY A 6 15.83 9.62 12.11
C GLY A 6 14.31 9.64 12.11
N VAL A 7 13.74 10.18 11.04
CA VAL A 7 12.31 10.32 10.79
C VAL A 7 11.96 9.68 9.45
N HIS A 8 10.89 8.87 9.43
CA HIS A 8 10.31 8.31 8.22
C HIS A 8 8.88 8.85 8.05
N LEU A 9 8.72 9.80 7.12
CA LEU A 9 7.40 10.35 6.80
C LEU A 9 6.69 9.44 5.78
N VAL A 10 5.38 9.27 5.93
CA VAL A 10 4.53 8.47 5.05
C VAL A 10 3.20 9.18 4.78
N GLY A 11 2.63 8.95 3.61
CA GLY A 11 1.27 9.39 3.26
C GLY A 11 1.14 10.88 2.97
N SER A 12 -0.07 11.39 3.21
CA SER A 12 -0.50 12.73 2.80
C SER A 12 0.03 13.85 3.71
N VAL A 13 0.31 15.01 3.12
CA VAL A 13 0.75 16.22 3.83
C VAL A 13 -0.11 17.38 3.34
N ALA A 14 -0.73 18.17 4.22
CA ALA A 14 -1.66 19.22 3.82
C ALA A 14 -0.96 20.52 3.32
N LEU A 15 -0.21 20.41 2.22
CA LEU A 15 0.47 21.51 1.54
C LEU A 15 -0.02 21.63 0.09
N SER A 16 0.39 22.70 -0.61
CA SER A 16 -0.18 23.05 -1.92
C SER A 16 0.27 22.14 -3.05
N ASP A 17 1.50 21.62 -3.00
CA ASP A 17 2.07 20.69 -3.97
C ASP A 17 3.23 19.89 -3.36
N SER A 18 3.70 18.86 -4.09
CA SER A 18 4.80 18.01 -3.64
C SER A 18 6.13 18.75 -3.47
N LEU A 19 6.37 19.84 -4.23
CA LEU A 19 7.58 20.63 -4.10
C LEU A 19 7.60 21.37 -2.76
N GLU A 20 6.47 21.93 -2.34
CA GLU A 20 6.30 22.55 -1.03
C GLU A 20 6.47 21.52 0.09
N VAL A 21 5.97 20.29 -0.08
CA VAL A 21 6.21 19.17 0.86
C VAL A 21 7.71 18.89 1.02
N PHE A 22 8.42 18.75 -0.09
CA PHE A 22 9.86 18.45 -0.07
C PHE A 22 10.67 19.58 0.59
N ARG A 23 10.38 20.84 0.23
CA ARG A 23 11.05 22.00 0.81
C ARG A 23 10.78 22.13 2.30
N THR A 24 9.53 22.02 2.71
CA THR A 24 9.11 22.19 4.10
C THR A 24 9.65 21.07 4.98
N ALA A 25 9.46 19.81 4.59
CA ALA A 25 9.93 18.66 5.36
C ALA A 25 11.46 18.64 5.43
N GLY A 26 12.15 18.89 4.31
CA GLY A 26 13.60 18.98 4.27
C GLY A 26 14.15 20.08 5.17
N SER A 27 13.53 21.27 5.16
CA SER A 27 13.97 22.39 6.01
C SER A 27 13.76 22.14 7.51
N ILE A 28 12.69 21.43 7.90
CA ILE A 28 12.36 21.19 9.31
C ILE A 28 13.19 20.04 9.88
N LEU A 29 13.35 18.96 9.12
CA LEU A 29 13.91 17.71 9.63
C LEU A 29 15.39 17.52 9.27
N GLY A 30 15.88 18.21 8.23
CA GLY A 30 17.28 18.18 7.79
C GLY A 30 17.82 16.75 7.64
N ASP A 31 19.00 16.52 8.21
CA ASP A 31 19.72 15.24 8.12
C ASP A 31 19.00 14.05 8.77
N ARG A 32 17.92 14.30 9.53
CA ARG A 32 17.09 13.23 10.11
C ARG A 32 16.09 12.66 9.10
N LEU A 33 15.84 13.32 7.98
CA LEU A 33 14.86 12.91 6.99
C LEU A 33 15.50 12.08 5.86
N LEU A 34 15.55 10.76 6.06
CA LEU A 34 16.19 9.86 5.09
C LEU A 34 15.28 9.47 3.91
N ARG A 35 13.96 9.60 4.09
CA ARG A 35 12.92 9.28 3.12
C ARG A 35 11.71 10.19 3.35
N MET A 36 11.06 10.65 2.29
CA MET A 36 9.89 11.53 2.35
C MET A 36 8.82 11.10 1.33
N PRO A 37 7.52 11.27 1.65
CA PRO A 37 6.45 11.11 0.68
C PRO A 37 6.35 12.37 -0.18
N ASP A 38 5.66 12.28 -1.32
CA ASP A 38 5.28 13.44 -2.13
C ASP A 38 4.09 14.21 -1.57
N GLY A 39 3.59 13.79 -0.39
CA GLY A 39 2.46 14.37 0.31
C GLY A 39 1.10 14.03 -0.28
N GLU A 40 1.04 13.16 -1.30
CA GLU A 40 -0.21 12.71 -1.92
C GLU A 40 -1.11 13.89 -2.31
N ILE A 41 -0.58 14.90 -3.00
CA ILE A 41 -1.33 16.13 -3.31
C ILE A 41 -2.15 16.00 -4.60
N GLY A 42 -3.22 16.80 -4.72
CA GLY A 42 -3.96 17.00 -5.96
C GLY A 42 -4.66 15.73 -6.43
N VAL A 43 -4.36 15.29 -7.66
CA VAL A 43 -4.94 14.06 -8.25
C VAL A 43 -4.61 12.80 -7.42
N ARG A 44 -3.59 12.86 -6.57
CA ARG A 44 -3.16 11.76 -5.69
C ARG A 44 -3.68 11.87 -4.25
N SER A 45 -4.50 12.87 -3.93
CA SER A 45 -5.10 13.11 -2.59
C SER A 45 -5.90 11.96 -2.02
N ASN A 46 -6.42 11.09 -2.89
CA ASN A 46 -6.84 9.76 -2.52
C ASN A 46 -5.92 8.77 -3.23
N TRP A 47 -4.81 8.40 -2.62
CA TRP A 47 -3.81 7.54 -3.25
C TRP A 47 -4.40 6.22 -3.76
N ILE A 48 -5.26 5.58 -2.95
CA ILE A 48 -5.96 4.35 -3.34
C ILE A 48 -6.88 4.61 -4.54
N GLY A 49 -7.65 5.71 -4.47
CA GLY A 49 -8.52 6.16 -5.54
C GLY A 49 -7.78 6.37 -6.87
N TRP A 50 -6.61 7.00 -6.81
CA TRP A 50 -5.78 7.31 -7.96
C TRP A 50 -5.32 6.04 -8.71
N GLN A 51 -5.04 4.95 -7.99
CA GLN A 51 -4.65 3.68 -8.62
C GLN A 51 -5.75 3.02 -9.45
N PHE A 52 -7.04 3.34 -9.18
CA PHE A 52 -8.13 2.66 -9.90
C PHE A 52 -8.09 2.91 -11.41
N ALA A 53 -7.70 4.10 -11.86
CA ALA A 53 -7.54 4.37 -13.29
C ALA A 53 -6.50 3.44 -13.92
N VAL A 54 -5.36 3.25 -13.25
CA VAL A 54 -4.30 2.32 -13.69
C VAL A 54 -4.83 0.89 -13.81
N PHE A 55 -5.66 0.46 -12.84
CA PHE A 55 -6.22 -0.88 -12.85
C PHE A 55 -7.32 -1.09 -13.89
N TYR A 56 -8.23 -0.12 -14.06
CA TYR A 56 -9.33 -0.22 -15.02
C TYR A 56 -8.87 -0.10 -16.48
N ASP A 57 -7.84 0.69 -16.74
CA ASP A 57 -7.34 0.91 -18.11
C ASP A 57 -6.35 -0.19 -18.56
N ASN A 58 -5.92 -1.07 -17.67
CA ASN A 58 -4.93 -2.09 -17.97
C ASN A 58 -5.58 -3.37 -18.53
N PRO A 59 -5.24 -3.79 -19.76
CA PRO A 59 -5.89 -4.91 -20.45
C PRO A 59 -5.62 -6.29 -19.83
N ILE A 60 -4.69 -6.39 -18.88
CA ILE A 60 -4.46 -7.65 -18.14
C ILE A 60 -5.55 -7.92 -17.11
N PHE A 61 -6.39 -6.93 -16.80
CA PHE A 61 -7.47 -7.04 -15.83
C PHE A 61 -8.84 -7.02 -16.50
N GLU A 62 -9.78 -7.72 -15.87
CA GLU A 62 -11.20 -7.68 -16.17
C GLU A 62 -11.94 -7.08 -14.97
N THR A 63 -12.88 -6.18 -15.21
CA THR A 63 -13.75 -5.63 -14.16
C THR A 63 -14.74 -6.69 -13.70
N VAL A 64 -14.89 -6.85 -12.39
CA VAL A 64 -15.80 -7.80 -11.73
C VAL A 64 -16.66 -7.08 -10.70
N GLU A 65 -17.78 -7.69 -10.34
CA GLU A 65 -18.63 -7.16 -9.26
C GLU A 65 -17.85 -7.13 -7.95
N GLY A 66 -17.92 -6.01 -7.23
CA GLY A 66 -17.26 -5.85 -5.95
C GLY A 66 -18.03 -6.50 -4.81
N ALA A 67 -17.35 -6.73 -3.70
CA ALA A 67 -18.00 -7.20 -2.47
C ALA A 67 -19.08 -6.21 -2.02
N GLN A 68 -20.28 -6.72 -1.77
CA GLN A 68 -21.46 -5.91 -1.42
C GLN A 68 -21.34 -5.28 -0.02
N ASP A 69 -20.52 -5.86 0.85
CA ASP A 69 -20.19 -5.38 2.20
C ASP A 69 -18.88 -4.59 2.25
N ALA A 70 -18.31 -4.22 1.10
CA ALA A 70 -17.10 -3.42 1.06
C ALA A 70 -17.33 -2.03 1.69
N TYR A 71 -16.31 -1.55 2.41
CA TYR A 71 -16.27 -0.20 2.97
C TYR A 71 -16.62 0.89 1.96
N LEU A 72 -16.22 0.71 0.70
CA LEU A 72 -16.70 1.47 -0.44
C LEU A 72 -17.12 0.50 -1.55
N PRO A 73 -18.43 0.33 -1.82
CA PRO A 73 -18.89 -0.56 -2.88
C PRO A 73 -18.47 0.02 -4.23
N ARG A 74 -17.53 -0.65 -4.90
CA ARG A 74 -17.01 -0.30 -6.22
C ARG A 74 -16.76 -1.57 -7.03
N PRO A 75 -16.81 -1.50 -8.37
CA PRO A 75 -16.31 -2.58 -9.20
C PRO A 75 -14.88 -2.93 -8.80
N GLN A 76 -14.56 -4.22 -8.76
CA GLN A 76 -13.20 -4.70 -8.52
C GLN A 76 -12.56 -5.08 -9.85
N VAL A 77 -11.26 -5.33 -9.83
CA VAL A 77 -10.53 -5.89 -10.96
C VAL A 77 -9.96 -7.24 -10.61
N ALA A 78 -9.89 -8.14 -11.58
CA ALA A 78 -9.20 -9.40 -11.42
C ALA A 78 -8.52 -9.78 -12.75
N PHE A 79 -7.36 -10.45 -12.68
CA PHE A 79 -6.58 -10.82 -13.88
C PHE A 79 -7.42 -11.51 -14.94
N GLY A 80 -7.19 -11.30 -16.23
CA GLY A 80 -7.99 -11.93 -17.27
C GLY A 80 -8.01 -13.46 -17.19
N LYS A 81 -9.05 -14.12 -17.74
CA LYS A 81 -9.23 -15.58 -17.63
C LYS A 81 -7.99 -16.41 -18.00
N ALA A 82 -7.26 -15.99 -19.04
CA ALA A 82 -6.04 -16.65 -19.49
C ALA A 82 -4.88 -16.53 -18.48
N LEU A 83 -4.80 -15.41 -17.74
CA LEU A 83 -3.81 -15.21 -16.68
C LEU A 83 -4.22 -15.90 -15.38
N ARG A 84 -5.52 -15.99 -15.09
CA ARG A 84 -6.06 -16.76 -13.95
C ARG A 84 -5.76 -18.26 -14.06
N SER A 85 -5.69 -18.81 -15.27
CA SER A 85 -5.42 -20.22 -15.50
C SER A 85 -3.93 -20.55 -15.51
N LEU A 86 -3.05 -19.54 -15.47
CA LEU A 86 -1.63 -19.78 -15.26
C LEU A 86 -1.45 -20.40 -13.87
N LYS A 87 -0.97 -21.64 -13.86
CA LYS A 87 -0.43 -22.22 -12.64
C LYS A 87 0.78 -21.35 -12.28
N THR A 88 0.70 -20.63 -11.17
CA THR A 88 1.91 -20.16 -10.52
C THR A 88 2.80 -21.39 -10.39
N PRO A 89 4.04 -21.37 -10.91
CA PRO A 89 5.03 -22.35 -10.47
C PRO A 89 4.96 -22.35 -8.95
N SER A 90 5.06 -23.50 -8.30
CA SER A 90 5.28 -23.52 -6.86
C SER A 90 6.56 -22.72 -6.64
N ALA A 91 6.44 -21.42 -6.40
CA ALA A 91 7.53 -20.61 -5.92
C ALA A 91 7.86 -21.30 -4.62
N GLY A 92 9.05 -21.87 -4.51
CA GLY A 92 9.50 -22.67 -3.35
C GLY A 92 9.53 -21.90 -2.02
N TRP A 93 8.76 -20.83 -1.90
CA TRP A 93 8.23 -20.29 -0.67
C TRP A 93 7.17 -21.25 -0.16
N ASP A 94 7.59 -22.19 0.68
CA ASP A 94 6.68 -22.84 1.62
C ASP A 94 5.92 -21.73 2.35
N ALA A 95 4.64 -21.57 2.02
CA ALA A 95 3.76 -20.71 2.80
C ALA A 95 3.88 -21.18 4.26
N PRO A 96 4.18 -20.29 5.24
CA PRO A 96 4.21 -20.71 6.62
C PRO A 96 2.83 -21.32 6.90
N THR A 97 2.81 -22.63 7.14
CA THR A 97 1.63 -23.30 7.64
C THR A 97 1.19 -22.48 8.84
N ARG A 98 -0.03 -21.93 8.80
CA ARG A 98 -0.60 -21.24 9.96
C ARG A 98 -0.38 -22.19 11.15
N PRO A 99 0.45 -21.85 12.15
CA PRO A 99 0.55 -22.71 13.30
C PRO A 99 -0.84 -22.76 13.91
N SER A 100 -1.40 -23.97 13.98
CA SER A 100 -2.63 -24.24 14.69
C SER A 100 -2.43 -23.73 16.11
N ARG A 101 -3.13 -22.64 16.45
CA ARG A 101 -3.52 -22.21 17.79
C ARG A 101 -2.53 -22.65 18.88
N LEU A 102 -1.53 -21.82 19.18
CA LEU A 102 -0.71 -21.92 20.39
C LEU A 102 -1.60 -21.68 21.62
N THR A 103 -2.25 -22.72 22.12
CA THR A 103 -2.74 -22.78 23.51
C THR A 103 -1.58 -23.30 24.35
N GLY A 104 -0.91 -22.41 25.07
CA GLY A 104 0.15 -22.81 25.98
C GLY A 104 1.11 -21.68 26.34
N PHE A 105 0.60 -20.61 26.95
CA PHE A 105 1.44 -19.76 27.80
C PHE A 105 1.41 -20.37 29.21
N SER A 106 2.41 -21.19 29.53
CA SER A 106 2.78 -21.45 30.92
C SER A 106 3.62 -20.26 31.38
N ARG A 107 3.26 -19.70 32.54
CA ARG A 107 4.06 -18.68 33.21
C ARG A 107 5.01 -19.38 34.17
N ASP A 108 6.30 -19.30 33.88
CA ASP A 108 7.35 -19.30 34.89
C ASP A 108 7.95 -17.88 34.94
#